data_AF-X1MQI8-F1
#
_entry.id   AF-X1MQI8-F1
#
_cell.length_a   1.000
_cell.length_b   1.000
_cell.length_c   1.000
_cell.angle_alpha   90.00
_cell.angle_beta   90.00
_cell.angle_gamma   90.00
#
_symmetry.space_group_name_H-M   'P 1'
#
loop_
_entity.id
_entity.type
_entity.pdbx_description
1 polymer ?
#
loop_
_entity_poly.entity_id
_entity_poly.type
_entity_poly.pdbx_seq_one_letter_code
_entity_poly.pdbx_strand_id
1 'polypeptide(L)'
;MSGLQYARIKEVDVRFITLTSSKSGAKHSMYRDFRVLKYRIIRRFGKFDYLKVNTNEGYGVIHLLYKGSYIPQRWLSQNWNDIHESPVVDIRFMRGGTNGLGSYIVSQYLSDQRTSYIRYSWSWGWVYCGFVKYWKKITREYIFKDALCMWHKHLSGYQIKLEGKYLKPPPDVR
;
A
#
# COMPACT_ATOMS: atom_id res chain seq x y z
N MET A 1 13.74 1.13 -0.75
CA MET A 1 12.57 0.96 -1.59
C MET A 1 11.38 0.50 -0.78
N SER A 2 10.75 1.43 -0.06
CA SER A 2 9.30 1.31 0.20
C SER A 2 8.56 1.16 -1.14
N GLY A 3 7.32 0.66 -1.14
CA GLY A 3 6.53 0.55 -2.39
C GLY A 3 6.36 1.89 -3.12
N LEU A 4 6.48 3.01 -2.41
CA LEU A 4 6.50 4.37 -2.96
C LEU A 4 7.84 4.71 -3.64
N GLN A 5 8.97 4.42 -2.99
CA GLN A 5 10.29 4.57 -3.62
C GLN A 5 10.41 3.68 -4.86
N TYR A 6 9.79 2.49 -4.82
CA TYR A 6 9.71 1.58 -5.95
C TYR A 6 8.90 2.19 -7.10
N ALA A 7 7.74 2.77 -6.78
CA ALA A 7 6.92 3.46 -7.76
C ALA A 7 7.69 4.59 -8.44
N ARG A 8 8.42 5.41 -7.68
CA ARG A 8 9.25 6.49 -8.22
C ARG A 8 10.37 6.01 -9.12
N ILE A 9 11.11 4.98 -8.71
CA ILE A 9 12.19 4.42 -9.54
C ILE A 9 11.65 3.86 -10.85
N LYS A 10 10.41 3.36 -10.85
CA LYS A 10 9.72 2.88 -12.04
C LYS A 10 8.91 3.96 -12.78
N GLU A 11 8.96 5.21 -12.33
CA GLU A 11 8.16 6.32 -12.86
C GLU A 11 6.66 5.98 -12.96
N VAL A 12 6.17 5.19 -12.01
CA VAL A 12 4.76 4.79 -11.93
C VAL A 12 4.01 5.77 -11.04
N ASP A 13 2.94 6.34 -11.60
CA ASP A 13 2.00 7.15 -10.85
C ASP A 13 1.41 6.39 -9.66
N VAL A 14 1.40 7.05 -8.50
CA VAL A 14 0.71 6.57 -7.31
C VAL A 14 -0.50 7.45 -7.06
N ARG A 15 -1.65 6.80 -6.86
CA ARG A 15 -2.92 7.48 -6.61
C ARG A 15 -3.50 7.02 -5.28
N PHE A 16 -4.26 7.89 -4.64
CA PHE A 16 -4.94 7.60 -3.38
C PHE A 16 -6.42 7.34 -3.61
N ILE A 17 -6.95 6.31 -2.96
CA ILE A 17 -8.38 5.98 -2.95
C ILE A 17 -8.82 5.87 -1.49
N THR A 18 -10.03 6.34 -1.19
CA THR A 18 -10.72 6.07 0.08
C THR A 18 -12.04 5.36 -0.22
N LEU A 19 -12.23 4.16 0.33
CA LEU A 19 -13.49 3.41 0.27
C LEU A 19 -14.14 3.43 1.65
N THR A 20 -15.33 3.98 1.77
CA THR A 20 -16.05 4.02 3.05
C THR A 20 -17.08 2.91 3.15
N SER A 21 -17.36 2.44 4.36
CA SER A 21 -18.52 1.61 4.68
C SER A 21 -19.74 2.47 5.01
N SER A 22 -20.93 1.93 4.76
CA SER A 22 -22.20 2.47 5.26
C SER A 22 -22.75 1.58 6.38
N LYS A 23 -23.82 2.01 7.06
CA LYS A 23 -24.50 1.15 8.06
C LYS A 23 -24.99 -0.17 7.46
N SER A 24 -25.47 -0.14 6.22
CA SER A 24 -25.89 -1.36 5.50
C SER A 24 -24.69 -2.20 5.08
N GLY A 25 -23.65 -1.56 4.52
CA GLY A 25 -22.40 -2.20 4.12
C GLY A 25 -21.62 -2.86 5.28
N ALA A 26 -21.74 -2.33 6.51
CA ALA A 26 -21.09 -2.90 7.69
C ALA A 26 -21.56 -4.33 8.03
N LYS A 27 -22.70 -4.79 7.49
CA LYS A 27 -23.16 -6.17 7.58
C LYS A 27 -22.33 -7.13 6.72
N HIS A 28 -21.65 -6.59 5.71
CA HIS A 28 -20.83 -7.34 4.77
C HIS A 28 -19.37 -7.41 5.23
N SER A 29 -18.66 -8.40 4.72
CA SER A 29 -17.22 -8.50 4.98
C SER A 29 -16.46 -7.55 4.05
N MET A 30 -16.02 -6.42 4.60
CA MET A 30 -15.15 -5.43 3.93
C MET A 30 -13.95 -6.05 3.20
N TYR A 31 -13.41 -7.16 3.72
CA TYR A 31 -12.34 -7.91 3.06
C TYR A 31 -12.81 -8.62 1.78
N ARG A 32 -13.96 -9.30 1.83
CA ARG A 32 -14.54 -10.02 0.67
C ARG A 32 -14.94 -9.03 -0.41
N ASP A 33 -15.59 -7.94 -0.02
CA ASP A 33 -16.09 -6.92 -0.94
C ASP A 33 -14.95 -6.19 -1.64
N PHE A 34 -13.91 -5.83 -0.89
CA PHE A 34 -12.70 -5.29 -1.50
C PHE A 34 -12.06 -6.28 -2.49
N ARG A 35 -12.09 -7.59 -2.21
CA ARG A 35 -11.57 -8.60 -3.13
C ARG A 35 -12.38 -8.64 -4.42
N VAL A 36 -13.71 -8.54 -4.34
CA VAL A 36 -14.59 -8.44 -5.52
C VAL A 36 -14.24 -7.19 -6.33
N LEU A 37 -14.16 -6.03 -5.68
CA LEU A 37 -13.81 -4.77 -6.33
C LEU A 37 -12.44 -4.84 -7.02
N LYS A 38 -11.43 -5.37 -6.34
CA LYS A 38 -10.09 -5.61 -6.89
C LYS A 38 -10.18 -6.40 -8.20
N TYR A 39 -10.93 -7.48 -8.24
CA TYR A 39 -11.04 -8.27 -9.46
C TYR A 39 -11.81 -7.56 -10.58
N ARG A 40 -12.83 -6.74 -10.26
CA ARG A 40 -13.49 -5.89 -11.26
C ARG A 40 -12.52 -4.87 -11.85
N ILE A 41 -11.73 -4.20 -11.00
CA ILE A 41 -10.68 -3.28 -11.44
C ILE A 41 -9.70 -3.99 -12.35
N ILE A 42 -9.20 -5.16 -11.95
CA ILE A 42 -8.19 -5.89 -12.73
C ILE A 42 -8.72 -6.27 -14.12
N ARG A 43 -9.97 -6.74 -14.21
CA ARG A 43 -10.59 -7.10 -15.48
C ARG A 43 -10.81 -5.89 -16.39
N ARG A 44 -11.16 -4.73 -15.83
CA ARG A 44 -11.52 -3.54 -16.60
C ARG A 44 -10.32 -2.68 -17.00
N PHE A 45 -9.32 -2.56 -16.12
CA PHE A 45 -8.21 -1.60 -16.22
C PHE A 45 -6.82 -2.23 -16.18
N GLY A 46 -6.72 -3.54 -15.95
CA GLY A 46 -5.46 -4.28 -15.92
C GLY A 46 -4.77 -4.25 -14.56
N LYS A 47 -3.46 -4.01 -14.52
CA LYS A 47 -2.66 -4.15 -13.30
C LYS A 47 -3.14 -3.18 -12.20
N PHE A 48 -3.31 -3.72 -10.99
CA PHE A 48 -3.72 -2.96 -9.80
C PHE A 48 -2.93 -3.43 -8.57
N ASP A 49 -1.81 -2.77 -8.31
CA ASP A 49 -1.01 -3.00 -7.11
C ASP A 49 -1.32 -1.95 -6.05
N TYR A 50 -1.44 -2.35 -4.79
CA TYR A 50 -1.89 -1.45 -3.73
C TYR A 50 -1.20 -1.69 -2.40
N LEU A 51 -1.17 -0.66 -1.57
CA LEU A 51 -1.06 -0.72 -0.12
C LEU A 51 -2.38 -0.21 0.45
N LYS A 52 -3.00 -0.97 1.34
CA LYS A 52 -4.25 -0.57 2.00
C LYS A 52 -4.11 -0.56 3.51
N VAL A 53 -4.79 0.39 4.13
CA VAL A 53 -4.98 0.52 5.58
C VAL A 53 -6.48 0.50 5.85
N ASN A 54 -6.89 -0.38 6.76
CA ASN A 54 -8.25 -0.45 7.26
C ASN A 54 -8.32 0.29 8.59
N THR A 55 -9.27 1.20 8.74
CA THR A 55 -9.56 1.94 9.97
C THR A 55 -11.01 1.69 10.40
N ASN A 56 -11.34 1.91 11.67
CA ASN A 56 -12.70 1.77 12.19
C ASN A 56 -13.54 3.06 12.13
N GLU A 57 -13.05 4.12 11.47
CA GLU A 57 -13.73 5.41 11.37
C GLU A 57 -15.17 5.25 10.85
N GLY A 58 -16.14 5.80 11.57
CA GLY A 58 -17.56 5.66 11.23
C GLY A 58 -18.01 4.20 11.22
N TYR A 59 -18.36 3.69 10.03
CA TYR A 59 -18.71 2.28 9.81
C TYR A 59 -17.53 1.44 9.27
N GLY A 60 -16.33 2.02 9.23
CA GLY A 60 -15.11 1.46 8.68
C GLY A 60 -14.70 2.10 7.35
N VAL A 61 -13.39 2.30 7.17
CA VAL A 61 -12.82 2.91 5.96
C VAL A 61 -11.60 2.10 5.49
N ILE A 62 -11.43 2.00 4.17
CA ILE A 62 -10.20 1.52 3.53
C ILE A 62 -9.52 2.69 2.82
N HIS A 63 -8.33 3.06 3.29
CA HIS A 63 -7.44 3.98 2.59
C HIS A 63 -6.44 3.18 1.76
N LEU A 64 -6.27 3.53 0.49
CA LEU A 64 -5.40 2.82 -0.43
C LEU A 64 -4.45 3.78 -1.15
N LEU A 65 -3.19 3.39 -1.25
CA LEU A 65 -2.35 3.82 -2.35
C LEU A 65 -2.36 2.74 -3.41
N TYR A 66 -2.42 3.13 -4.68
CA TYR A 66 -2.33 2.17 -5.77
C TYR A 66 -1.43 2.64 -6.91
N LYS A 67 -0.86 1.64 -7.59
CA LYS A 67 -0.08 1.70 -8.83
C LYS A 67 -0.87 0.98 -9.91
N GLY A 68 -1.07 1.62 -11.05
CA GLY A 68 -1.81 1.07 -12.18
C GLY A 68 -2.49 2.15 -13.01
N SER A 69 -3.31 1.69 -13.96
CA SER A 69 -4.11 2.55 -14.83
C SER A 69 -5.06 3.43 -14.01
N TYR A 70 -5.32 4.65 -14.49
CA TYR A 70 -6.30 5.53 -13.87
C TYR A 70 -7.70 4.87 -13.86
N ILE A 71 -8.35 4.93 -12.71
CA ILE A 71 -9.71 4.41 -12.51
C ILE A 71 -10.66 5.62 -12.38
N PRO A 72 -11.67 5.76 -13.24
CA PRO A 72 -12.63 6.85 -13.13
C PRO A 72 -13.40 6.79 -11.80
N GLN A 73 -13.50 7.93 -11.10
CA GLN A 73 -14.20 8.03 -9.81
C GLN A 73 -15.64 7.53 -9.89
N ARG A 74 -16.37 7.93 -10.92
CA ARG A 74 -17.77 7.51 -11.14
C ARG A 74 -17.90 5.98 -11.24
N TRP A 75 -17.01 5.35 -12.00
CA TRP A 75 -17.00 3.89 -12.15
C TRP A 75 -16.72 3.21 -10.80
N LEU A 76 -15.76 3.75 -10.04
CA LEU A 76 -15.35 3.19 -8.76
C LEU A 76 -16.47 3.32 -7.70
N SER A 77 -17.10 4.49 -7.60
CA SER A 77 -18.24 4.74 -6.72
C SER A 77 -19.43 3.84 -7.06
N GLN A 78 -19.77 3.69 -8.35
CA GLN A 78 -20.85 2.78 -8.78
C GLN A 78 -20.56 1.32 -8.42
N ASN A 79 -19.34 0.85 -8.67
CA ASN A 79 -18.98 -0.53 -8.34
C ASN A 79 -18.89 -0.78 -6.84
N TRP A 80 -18.41 0.20 -6.07
CA TRP A 80 -18.39 0.05 -4.61
C TRP A 80 -19.79 0.07 -4.01
N ASN A 81 -20.68 0.91 -4.54
CA ASN A 81 -22.08 0.92 -4.14
C ASN A 81 -22.79 -0.40 -4.46
N ASP A 82 -22.54 -0.96 -5.64
CA ASP A 82 -23.11 -2.26 -6.05
C ASP A 82 -22.63 -3.43 -5.18
N ILE A 83 -21.38 -3.38 -4.71
CA ILE A 83 -20.79 -4.47 -3.91
C ILE A 83 -21.09 -4.31 -2.41
N HIS A 84 -21.01 -3.09 -1.90
CA HIS A 84 -20.91 -2.79 -0.47
C HIS A 84 -21.94 -1.76 0.00
N GLU A 85 -22.91 -1.40 -0.84
CA GLU A 85 -24.02 -0.49 -0.54
C GLU A 85 -23.55 0.85 0.06
N SER A 86 -22.45 1.37 -0.48
CA SER A 86 -21.82 2.61 -0.02
C SER A 86 -21.30 3.43 -1.20
N PRO A 87 -21.86 4.63 -1.46
CA PRO A 87 -21.49 5.42 -2.65
C PRO A 87 -20.24 6.28 -2.49
N VAL A 88 -19.69 6.42 -1.28
CA VAL A 88 -18.59 7.38 -1.07
C VAL A 88 -17.24 6.71 -1.39
N VAL A 89 -16.72 7.08 -2.57
CA VAL A 89 -15.35 6.80 -2.96
C VAL A 89 -14.70 8.08 -3.45
N ASP A 90 -13.65 8.48 -2.74
CA ASP A 90 -12.78 9.60 -3.09
C ASP A 90 -11.52 9.05 -3.76
N ILE A 91 -11.14 9.62 -4.91
CA ILE A 91 -9.90 9.29 -5.61
C ILE A 91 -9.15 10.57 -5.92
N ARG A 92 -7.92 10.66 -5.43
CA ARG A 92 -7.08 11.83 -5.64
C ARG A 92 -5.75 11.43 -6.23
N PHE A 93 -5.31 12.21 -7.22
CA PHE A 93 -3.92 12.18 -7.63
C PHE A 93 -3.12 12.87 -6.54
N MET A 94 -2.15 12.16 -5.98
CA MET A 94 -1.35 12.73 -4.90
C MET A 94 -0.17 13.47 -5.51
N ARG A 95 -0.19 14.81 -5.41
CA ARG A 95 0.93 15.66 -5.82
C ARG A 95 1.96 15.69 -4.69
N GLY A 96 3.19 15.27 -4.99
CA GLY A 96 4.30 15.31 -4.03
C GLY A 96 5.29 14.18 -4.25
N GLY A 97 6.58 14.45 -4.07
CA GLY A 97 7.61 13.42 -4.11
C GLY A 97 7.34 12.28 -3.11
N THR A 98 7.99 11.14 -3.30
CA THR A 98 7.77 9.91 -2.50
C THR A 98 7.82 10.08 -0.99
N ASN A 99 8.58 11.06 -0.51
CA ASN A 99 8.74 11.33 0.92
C ASN A 99 7.48 11.98 1.50
N GLY A 100 6.82 12.88 0.76
CA GLY A 100 5.55 13.48 1.18
C GLY A 100 4.40 12.48 1.17
N LEU A 101 4.37 11.56 0.19
CA LEU A 101 3.34 10.52 0.08
C LEU A 101 3.40 9.49 1.20
N GLY A 102 4.61 9.04 1.53
CA GLY A 102 4.83 8.08 2.61
C GLY A 102 4.58 8.70 3.98
N SER A 103 5.05 9.94 4.17
CA SER A 103 4.80 10.70 5.39
C SER A 103 3.31 10.98 5.58
N TYR A 104 2.55 11.31 4.53
CA TYR A 104 1.10 11.53 4.63
C TYR A 104 0.34 10.29 5.11
N ILE A 105 0.59 9.12 4.52
CA ILE A 105 -0.10 7.89 4.94
C ILE A 105 0.28 7.49 6.35
N VAL A 106 1.59 7.58 6.66
CA VAL A 106 2.09 7.24 7.99
C VAL A 106 1.49 8.21 9.02
N SER A 107 1.55 9.52 8.77
CA SER A 107 1.08 10.54 9.70
C SER A 107 -0.44 10.49 9.89
N GLN A 108 -1.22 10.33 8.83
CA GLN A 108 -2.68 10.40 8.89
C GLN A 108 -3.34 9.10 9.39
N TYR A 109 -2.78 7.94 9.05
CA TYR A 109 -3.49 6.66 9.24
C TYR A 109 -2.72 5.61 10.03
N LEU A 110 -1.41 5.79 10.24
CA LEU A 110 -0.58 4.85 11.01
C LEU A 110 -0.04 5.47 12.30
N SER A 111 0.02 6.79 12.41
CA SER A 111 0.58 7.53 13.56
C SER A 111 -0.45 8.37 14.29
N ASP A 112 -1.56 8.74 13.65
CA ASP A 112 -2.65 9.45 14.33
C ASP A 112 -3.45 8.45 15.17
N GLN A 113 -3.45 8.62 16.50
CA GLN A 113 -4.20 7.77 17.44
C GLN A 113 -5.72 8.03 17.39
N ARG A 114 -6.15 9.07 16.66
CA ARG A 114 -7.57 9.44 16.50
C ARG A 114 -8.32 8.54 15.53
N THR A 115 -7.63 8.02 14.53
CA THR A 115 -8.17 7.02 13.61
C THR A 115 -7.76 5.66 14.13
N SER A 116 -8.74 4.86 14.53
CA SER A 116 -8.48 3.53 15.09
C SER A 116 -8.03 2.59 13.98
N TYR A 117 -6.72 2.59 13.76
CA TYR A 117 -6.04 1.66 12.89
C TYR A 117 -6.44 0.21 13.25
N ILE A 118 -6.85 -0.56 12.24
CA ILE A 118 -7.17 -1.99 12.40
C ILE A 118 -6.03 -2.83 11.87
N ARG A 119 -5.69 -2.66 10.59
CA ARG A 119 -4.67 -3.45 9.89
C ARG A 119 -4.23 -2.78 8.61
N TYR A 120 -2.99 -3.01 8.18
CA TYR A 120 -2.57 -2.75 6.81
C TYR A 120 -2.24 -4.05 6.06
N SER A 121 -2.27 -3.99 4.72
CA SER A 121 -1.84 -5.08 3.84
C SER A 121 -1.53 -4.54 2.45
N TRP A 122 -0.75 -5.26 1.65
CA TRP A 122 -0.39 -4.83 0.30
C TRP A 122 -0.49 -5.97 -0.72
N SER A 123 -0.62 -5.62 -2.00
CA SER A 123 -0.55 -6.57 -3.11
C SER A 123 0.88 -7.06 -3.32
N TRP A 124 1.03 -8.24 -3.92
CA TRP A 124 2.36 -8.82 -4.14
C TRP A 124 3.30 -7.92 -4.94
N GLY A 125 2.79 -7.21 -5.96
CA GLY A 125 3.59 -6.27 -6.77
C GLY A 125 3.77 -4.88 -6.15
N TRP A 126 3.30 -4.64 -4.92
CA TRP A 126 3.51 -3.35 -4.24
C TRP A 126 4.99 -3.10 -3.93
N VAL A 127 5.70 -4.14 -3.49
CA VAL A 127 7.15 -4.18 -3.21
C VAL A 127 7.83 -5.23 -4.08
N TYR A 128 9.16 -5.22 -4.14
CA TYR A 128 9.90 -6.24 -4.88
C TYR A 128 9.85 -7.61 -4.18
N CYS A 129 10.00 -8.69 -4.97
CA CYS A 129 10.01 -10.05 -4.44
C CYS A 129 11.22 -10.28 -3.51
N GLY A 130 10.96 -10.76 -2.29
CA GLY A 130 11.99 -10.96 -1.26
C GLY A 130 12.08 -9.83 -0.23
N PHE A 131 11.37 -8.72 -0.41
CA PHE A 131 11.34 -7.59 0.51
C PHE A 131 11.17 -8.00 1.99
N VAL A 132 10.12 -8.76 2.31
CA VAL A 132 9.86 -9.22 3.70
C VAL A 132 10.94 -10.16 4.20
N LYS A 133 11.44 -11.05 3.34
CA LYS A 133 12.49 -12.02 3.68
C LYS A 133 13.78 -11.31 4.07
N TYR A 134 14.20 -10.31 3.30
CA TYR A 134 15.42 -9.56 3.55
C TYR A 134 15.30 -8.65 4.76
N TRP A 135 14.16 -7.97 4.93
CA TRP A 135 13.89 -7.21 6.15
C TRP A 135 14.00 -8.09 7.40
N LYS A 136 13.37 -9.27 7.40
CA LYS A 136 13.44 -10.23 8.52
C LYS A 136 14.86 -10.71 8.81
N LYS A 137 15.70 -10.90 7.79
CA LYS A 137 17.12 -11.26 7.99
C LYS A 137 17.88 -10.13 8.67
N ILE A 138 17.71 -8.89 8.19
CA ILE A 138 18.37 -7.71 8.75
C ILE A 138 17.96 -7.50 10.21
N THR A 139 16.66 -7.58 10.52
CA THR A 139 16.17 -7.38 11.90
C THR A 139 16.53 -8.51 12.87
N ARG A 140 17.02 -9.66 12.38
CA ARG A 140 17.54 -10.74 13.23
C ARG A 140 18.98 -10.51 13.65
N GLU A 141 19.76 -9.80 12.83
CA GLU A 141 21.18 -9.54 13.08
C GLU A 141 21.43 -8.20 13.76
N TYR A 142 20.57 -7.22 13.55
CA TYR A 142 20.75 -5.86 14.03
C TYR A 142 19.60 -5.41 14.92
N ILE A 143 19.92 -4.59 15.94
CA ILE A 143 18.92 -3.82 16.68
C ILE A 143 18.18 -2.86 15.75
N PHE A 144 16.96 -2.45 16.11
CA PHE A 144 16.06 -1.73 15.21
C PHE A 144 16.67 -0.53 14.47
N LYS A 145 17.43 0.32 15.17
CA LYS A 145 18.07 1.51 14.58
C LYS A 145 19.09 1.12 13.50
N ASP A 146 19.93 0.14 13.79
CA ASP A 146 20.95 -0.35 12.86
C ASP A 146 20.33 -1.16 11.73
N ALA A 147 19.28 -1.93 12.03
CA ALA A 147 18.48 -2.65 11.04
C ALA A 147 17.86 -1.68 10.03
N LEU A 148 17.35 -0.52 10.48
CA LEU A 148 16.88 0.54 9.59
C LEU A 148 17.99 1.11 8.71
N CYS A 149 19.16 1.40 9.29
CA CYS A 149 20.31 1.89 8.52
C CYS A 149 20.74 0.89 7.44
N MET A 150 20.90 -0.38 7.82
CA MET A 150 21.23 -1.47 6.89
C MET A 150 20.13 -1.66 5.86
N TRP A 151 18.87 -1.55 6.24
CA TRP A 151 17.77 -1.60 5.29
C TRP A 151 17.86 -0.48 4.27
N HIS A 152 18.12 0.76 4.67
CA HIS A 152 18.31 1.87 3.73
C HIS A 152 19.47 1.61 2.76
N LYS A 153 20.60 1.08 3.24
CA LYS A 153 21.74 0.67 2.40
C LYS A 153 21.34 -0.42 1.38
N HIS A 154 20.67 -1.48 1.82
CA HIS A 154 20.22 -2.55 0.95
C HIS A 154 19.30 -2.02 -0.15
N LEU A 155 18.39 -1.16 0.26
CA LEU A 155 17.41 -0.52 -0.58
C LEU A 155 18.00 0.49 -1.58
N SER A 156 19.20 1.00 -1.34
CA SER A 156 19.97 1.83 -2.28
C SER A 156 20.92 1.01 -3.15
N GLY A 157 20.79 -0.33 -3.15
CA GLY A 157 21.63 -1.22 -3.95
C GLY A 157 22.95 -1.60 -3.31
N TYR A 158 23.26 -1.11 -2.10
CA TYR A 158 24.47 -1.48 -1.40
C TYR A 158 24.45 -2.97 -1.05
N GLN A 159 25.56 -3.66 -1.32
CA GLN A 159 25.68 -5.07 -0.96
C GLN A 159 25.83 -5.21 0.55
N ILE A 160 24.95 -6.02 1.14
CA ILE A 160 24.98 -6.32 2.57
C ILE A 160 25.31 -7.78 2.75
N LYS A 161 26.30 -8.04 3.60
CA LYS A 161 26.69 -9.39 4.01
C LYS A 161 25.98 -9.72 5.33
N LEU A 162 25.17 -10.78 5.29
CA LEU A 162 24.41 -11.33 6.43
C LEU A 162 24.70 -12.84 6.50
N GLU A 163 24.95 -13.40 7.68
CA GLU A 163 25.29 -14.83 7.84
C GLU A 163 26.40 -15.31 6.87
N GLY A 164 27.38 -14.45 6.57
CA GLY A 164 28.45 -14.76 5.62
C GLY A 164 28.07 -14.71 4.13
N LYS A 165 26.81 -14.43 3.78
CA LYS A 165 26.30 -14.37 2.40
C LYS A 165 25.85 -12.96 2.02
N TYR A 166 26.09 -12.57 0.77
CA TYR A 166 25.59 -11.30 0.26
C TYR A 166 24.08 -11.39 -0.05
N LEU A 167 23.33 -10.40 0.42
CA LEU A 167 21.96 -10.19 -0.02
C LEU A 167 21.96 -9.77 -1.50
N LYS A 168 21.10 -10.40 -2.30
CA LYS A 168 20.86 -9.96 -3.67
C LYS A 168 20.28 -8.54 -3.63
N PRO A 169 20.81 -7.58 -4.40
CA PRO A 169 20.24 -6.24 -4.44
C PRO A 169 18.78 -6.30 -4.91
N PRO A 170 17.95 -5.31 -4.56
CA PRO A 170 16.62 -5.20 -5.14
C PRO A 170 16.72 -5.18 -6.67
N PRO A 171 15.83 -5.90 -7.39
CA PRO A 171 15.96 -6.13 -8.84
C PRO A 171 15.98 -4.85 -9.69
N ASP A 172 15.54 -3.73 -9.11
CA ASP A 172 15.35 -2.45 -9.78
C ASP A 172 16.32 -1.37 -9.31
N VAL A 173 17.36 -1.74 -8.53
CA VAL A 173 18.54 -0.90 -8.30
C VAL A 173 19.66 -1.48 -9.17
N ARG A 174 19.91 -0.83 -10.31
CA ARG A 174 21.14 -0.97 -11.08
C ARG A 174 21.80 0.40 -11.15
#